data_AF-X1KNL2-F1
#
_entry.id   AF-X1KNL2-F1
#
_cell.length_a   1.000
_cell.length_b   1.000
_cell.length_c   1.000
_cell.angle_alpha   90.00
_cell.angle_beta   90.00
_cell.angle_gamma   90.00
#
_symmetry.space_group_name_H-M   'P 1'
#
loop_
_entity.id
_entity.type
_entity.pdbx_description
1 polymer ?
#
loop_
_entity_poly.entity_id
_entity_poly.type
_entity_poly.pdbx_seq_one_letter_code
_entity_poly.pdbx_strand_id
1 'polypeptide(L)'
;MKSVVERIQSYRIAKGKRVRHFVISPPPELRLQNLDDLLGLFKKAYALATSKGADGGLVIFHPYRLREDKKSELRAIAGKLDDWMPGKFHLWKTLVKLPNWREYVYFSPHFHVLATCDCREQFSSADDGQDGWIWKGISELRTAEAVLKCSMYLLSHAGILSQKSQPTRHAIRWFGGLAGCNWSFKLAPDWVRACVLKQSAGVVDDFQDREGVDPTACRVCGGVLISISEAPDYWDRFEGEPKRILRNTYLWWKGAIPPPGREFSESEVLAYLSPKPTHKPSILSHRDPDYRGVHRHKWVATRDCNGKRVGPWYCRGCSKVLDKEIPRGVLDTVDHRRWFWSHPQKSLWDYGKLSDPRYSGLGDRI
;
A
#
# COMPACT_ATOMS: atom_id res chain seq x y z
N MET A 1 -2.48 -2.47 0.08
CA MET A 1 -3.80 -1.96 -0.33
C MET A 1 -5.03 -2.60 0.34
N LYS A 2 -4.98 -3.79 0.99
CA LYS A 2 -6.13 -4.32 1.77
C LYS A 2 -6.62 -3.31 2.81
N SER A 3 -5.68 -2.62 3.45
CA SER A 3 -5.94 -1.52 4.37
C SER A 3 -6.72 -0.34 3.79
N VAL A 4 -6.64 -0.06 2.48
CA VAL A 4 -7.41 1.02 1.84
C VAL A 4 -8.87 0.61 1.70
N VAL A 5 -9.11 -0.57 1.13
CA VAL A 5 -10.46 -1.14 0.95
C VAL A 5 -11.13 -1.33 2.29
N GLU A 6 -10.46 -1.98 3.24
CA GLU A 6 -10.98 -2.25 4.58
C GLU A 6 -11.37 -0.97 5.30
N ARG A 7 -10.51 0.05 5.27
CA ARG A 7 -10.76 1.32 5.95
C ARG A 7 -11.91 2.09 5.32
N ILE A 8 -11.93 2.25 4.00
CA ILE A 8 -13.00 2.99 3.30
C ILE A 8 -14.33 2.25 3.41
N GLN A 9 -14.37 0.94 3.15
CA GLN A 9 -15.61 0.16 3.18
C GLN A 9 -16.16 0.04 4.61
N SER A 10 -15.32 -0.14 5.62
CA SER A 10 -15.81 -0.17 7.00
C SER A 10 -16.43 1.15 7.43
N TYR A 11 -15.81 2.29 7.09
CA TYR A 11 -16.40 3.59 7.37
C TYR A 11 -17.72 3.78 6.63
N ARG A 12 -17.74 3.47 5.33
CA ARG A 12 -18.92 3.54 4.46
C ARG A 12 -20.09 2.75 5.07
N ILE A 13 -19.88 1.48 5.43
CA ILE A 13 -20.92 0.62 5.97
C ILE A 13 -21.36 1.10 7.36
N ALA A 14 -20.42 1.42 8.24
CA ALA A 14 -20.72 1.88 9.59
C ALA A 14 -21.48 3.21 9.64
N LYS A 15 -21.29 4.08 8.62
CA LYS A 15 -21.90 5.42 8.56
C LYS A 15 -23.02 5.54 7.53
N GLY A 16 -23.35 4.46 6.81
CA GLY A 16 -24.37 4.47 5.76
C GLY A 16 -24.03 5.40 4.58
N LYS A 17 -22.74 5.64 4.31
CA LYS A 17 -22.28 6.59 3.28
C LYS A 17 -22.09 5.92 1.92
N ARG A 18 -21.91 6.73 0.87
CA ARG A 18 -21.45 6.26 -0.44
C ARG A 18 -19.94 6.50 -0.57
N VAL A 19 -19.28 5.77 -1.47
CA VAL A 19 -17.87 6.02 -1.83
C VAL A 19 -17.83 6.58 -3.25
N ARG A 20 -17.13 7.69 -3.44
CA ARG A 20 -16.99 8.35 -4.74
C ARG A 20 -15.54 8.67 -5.05
N HIS A 21 -15.24 8.68 -6.34
CA HIS A 21 -13.96 9.07 -6.90
C HIS A 21 -14.08 10.47 -7.50
N PHE A 22 -13.23 11.37 -7.02
CA PHE A 22 -13.12 12.74 -7.52
C PHE A 22 -11.70 13.03 -8.00
N VAL A 23 -11.60 14.07 -8.83
CA VAL A 23 -10.36 14.74 -9.17
C VAL A 23 -10.46 16.17 -8.69
N ILE A 24 -9.45 16.60 -7.93
CA ILE A 24 -9.23 17.99 -7.55
C ILE A 24 -7.99 18.47 -8.28
N SER A 25 -8.08 19.58 -9.01
CA SER A 25 -6.91 20.17 -9.67
C SER A 25 -6.74 21.62 -9.22
N PRO A 26 -5.51 22.04 -8.86
CA PRO A 26 -5.21 23.45 -8.70
C PRO A 26 -5.31 24.18 -10.05
N PRO A 27 -5.33 25.52 -10.03
CA PRO A 27 -5.26 26.33 -11.24
C PRO A 27 -4.03 26.00 -12.09
N PRO A 28 -4.14 26.01 -13.43
CA PRO A 28 -3.05 25.62 -14.33
C PRO A 28 -1.81 26.54 -14.24
N GLU A 29 -1.99 27.79 -13.81
CA GLU A 29 -0.92 28.77 -13.59
C GLU A 29 -0.12 28.53 -12.29
N LEU A 30 -0.60 27.65 -11.40
CA LEU A 30 0.07 27.36 -10.14
C LEU A 30 1.48 26.79 -10.38
N ARG A 31 2.47 27.42 -9.77
CA ARG A 31 3.86 26.94 -9.73
C ARG A 31 4.18 26.40 -8.33
N LEU A 32 4.66 25.15 -8.26
CA LEU A 32 5.24 24.59 -7.05
C LEU A 32 6.73 24.93 -7.02
N GLN A 33 7.16 25.70 -6.02
CA GLN A 33 8.56 26.09 -5.82
C GLN A 33 9.24 25.22 -4.75
N ASN A 34 8.48 24.75 -3.77
CA ASN A 34 9.01 23.98 -2.66
C ASN A 34 7.98 22.96 -2.13
N LEU A 35 8.40 22.19 -1.13
CA LEU A 35 7.59 21.13 -0.55
C LEU A 35 6.44 21.67 0.31
N ASP A 36 6.56 22.89 0.85
CA ASP A 36 5.51 23.51 1.65
C ASP A 36 4.37 24.03 0.76
N ASP A 37 4.65 24.47 -0.46
CA ASP A 37 3.62 24.75 -1.47
C ASP A 37 2.76 23.50 -1.71
N LEU A 38 3.41 22.34 -1.87
CA LEU A 38 2.71 21.07 -2.05
C LEU A 38 1.89 20.69 -0.81
N LEU A 39 2.40 20.92 0.41
CA LEU A 39 1.62 20.73 1.63
C LEU A 39 0.41 21.67 1.67
N GLY A 40 0.58 22.92 1.23
CA GLY A 40 -0.48 23.89 1.04
C GLY A 40 -1.56 23.37 0.09
N LEU A 41 -1.17 22.72 -1.01
CA LEU A 41 -2.12 22.10 -1.93
C LEU A 41 -2.90 20.95 -1.30
N PHE A 42 -2.27 20.10 -0.49
CA PHE A 42 -3.01 19.06 0.24
C PHE A 42 -4.06 19.68 1.18
N LYS A 43 -3.68 20.73 1.92
CA LYS A 43 -4.62 21.43 2.81
C LYS A 43 -5.81 22.01 2.04
N LYS A 44 -5.55 22.67 0.90
CA LYS A 44 -6.60 23.20 0.01
C LYS A 44 -7.48 22.09 -0.57
N ALA A 45 -6.89 21.00 -1.04
CA ALA A 45 -7.63 19.84 -1.54
C ALA A 45 -8.55 19.22 -0.47
N TYR A 46 -8.11 19.15 0.79
CA TYR A 46 -8.95 18.68 1.89
C TYR A 46 -10.11 19.63 2.16
N ALA A 47 -9.82 20.93 2.27
CA ALA A 47 -10.84 21.95 2.53
C ALA A 47 -11.91 21.93 1.44
N LEU A 48 -11.51 21.86 0.17
CA LEU A 48 -12.42 21.79 -0.96
C LEU A 48 -13.24 20.49 -0.96
N ALA A 49 -12.62 19.33 -0.68
CA ALA A 49 -13.35 18.08 -0.57
C ALA A 49 -14.42 18.15 0.54
N THR A 50 -14.06 18.68 1.70
CA THR A 50 -14.99 18.84 2.83
C THR A 50 -16.08 19.85 2.53
N SER A 51 -15.79 20.98 1.87
CA SER A 51 -16.82 21.96 1.49
C SER A 51 -17.80 21.41 0.45
N LYS A 52 -17.39 20.40 -0.34
CA LYS A 52 -18.23 19.64 -1.26
C LYS A 52 -18.95 18.44 -0.61
N GLY A 53 -18.93 18.36 0.72
CA GLY A 53 -19.67 17.35 1.49
C GLY A 53 -18.95 16.01 1.64
N ALA A 54 -17.63 15.95 1.44
CA ALA A 54 -16.85 14.77 1.82
C ALA A 54 -16.64 14.71 3.34
N ASP A 55 -17.11 13.63 3.96
CA ASP A 55 -16.90 13.37 5.39
C ASP A 55 -15.44 13.02 5.69
N GLY A 56 -14.76 12.40 4.72
CA GLY A 56 -13.38 11.95 4.81
C GLY A 56 -13.02 11.08 3.62
N GLY A 57 -11.75 10.68 3.52
CA GLY A 57 -11.32 9.86 2.40
C GLY A 57 -9.82 9.59 2.34
N LEU A 58 -9.41 9.06 1.19
CA LEU A 58 -8.02 8.92 0.77
C LEU A 58 -7.73 9.93 -0.34
N VAL A 59 -6.69 10.73 -0.18
CA VAL A 59 -6.17 11.64 -1.20
C VAL A 59 -4.86 11.09 -1.74
N ILE A 60 -4.75 11.02 -3.07
CA ILE A 60 -3.58 10.52 -3.79
C ILE A 60 -3.10 11.60 -4.76
N PHE A 61 -1.90 12.11 -4.52
CA PHE A 61 -1.28 13.15 -5.34
C PHE A 61 -0.62 12.57 -6.60
N HIS A 62 -0.91 13.20 -7.73
CA HIS A 62 -0.38 12.86 -9.04
C HIS A 62 0.25 14.11 -9.67
N PRO A 63 1.58 14.13 -9.86
CA PRO A 63 2.27 15.32 -10.37
C PRO A 63 2.08 15.55 -11.87
N TYR A 64 1.76 14.50 -12.64
CA TYR A 64 1.79 14.53 -14.09
C TYR A 64 0.48 14.08 -14.72
N ARG A 65 0.17 14.62 -15.90
CA ARG A 65 -0.88 14.13 -16.79
C ARG A 65 -0.25 13.64 -18.10
N LEU A 66 -0.91 12.69 -18.76
CA LEU A 66 -0.55 12.26 -20.11
C LEU A 66 -0.85 13.38 -21.10
N ARG A 67 0.10 13.64 -22.00
CA ARG A 67 -0.08 14.49 -23.18
C ARG A 67 -1.07 13.85 -24.14
N GLU A 68 -2.06 14.61 -24.62
CA GLU A 68 -3.14 14.07 -25.46
C GLU A 68 -2.60 13.60 -26.82
N ASP A 69 -1.74 14.41 -27.44
CA ASP A 69 -1.06 14.16 -28.70
C ASP A 69 -0.15 12.93 -28.68
N LYS A 70 0.30 12.51 -27.50
CA LYS A 70 1.17 11.34 -27.32
C LYS A 70 0.45 10.04 -26.97
N LYS A 71 -0.87 10.06 -26.72
CA LYS A 71 -1.60 8.86 -26.32
C LYS A 71 -1.66 7.80 -27.42
N SER A 72 -1.82 8.19 -28.67
CA SER A 72 -1.90 7.23 -29.79
C SER A 72 -0.58 6.49 -29.99
N GLU A 73 0.54 7.21 -29.90
CA GLU A 73 1.88 6.64 -29.91
C GLU A 73 2.07 5.65 -28.75
N LEU A 74 1.70 6.05 -27.54
CA LEU A 74 1.82 5.21 -26.34
C LEU A 74 0.94 3.94 -26.41
N ARG A 75 -0.25 4.01 -27.03
CA ARG A 75 -1.09 2.83 -27.30
C ARG A 75 -0.42 1.87 -28.28
N ALA A 76 0.23 2.39 -29.32
CA ALA A 76 0.94 1.56 -30.29
C ALA A 76 2.13 0.82 -29.64
N ILE A 77 2.87 1.50 -28.76
CA ILE A 77 3.93 0.87 -27.96
C ILE A 77 3.36 -0.20 -27.04
N ALA A 78 2.26 0.09 -26.33
CA ALA A 78 1.61 -0.87 -25.44
C ALA A 78 1.17 -2.15 -26.17
N GLY A 79 0.61 -2.01 -27.37
CA GLY A 79 0.21 -3.15 -28.20
C GLY A 79 1.38 -4.04 -28.64
N LYS A 80 2.59 -3.48 -28.84
CA LYS A 80 3.79 -4.24 -29.18
C LYS A 80 4.41 -4.99 -28.01
N LEU A 81 4.17 -4.52 -26.78
CA LEU A 81 4.73 -5.12 -25.56
C LEU A 81 3.89 -6.26 -24.98
N ASP A 82 2.85 -6.70 -25.70
CA ASP A 82 1.88 -7.72 -25.27
C ASP A 82 1.26 -7.46 -23.88
N ASP A 83 1.25 -6.19 -23.47
CA ASP A 83 0.74 -5.70 -22.20
C ASP A 83 -0.75 -5.26 -22.34
N TRP A 84 -1.45 -5.80 -23.34
CA TRP A 84 -2.74 -5.26 -23.76
C TRP A 84 -3.86 -5.65 -22.77
N MET A 85 -4.26 -4.67 -21.97
CA MET A 85 -5.54 -4.64 -21.25
C MET A 85 -6.31 -3.39 -21.68
N PRO A 86 -7.60 -3.47 -22.04
CA PRO A 86 -8.38 -2.29 -22.41
C PRO A 86 -8.44 -1.23 -21.29
N GLY A 87 -8.35 0.06 -21.64
CA GLY A 87 -8.49 1.21 -20.71
C GLY A 87 -7.20 2.00 -20.42
N LYS A 88 -7.25 3.11 -19.65
CA LYS A 88 -6.05 3.96 -19.38
C LYS A 88 -4.98 3.32 -18.46
N PHE A 89 -5.26 2.16 -17.88
CA PHE A 89 -4.35 1.45 -16.98
C PHE A 89 -3.06 1.01 -17.70
N HIS A 90 -3.15 0.53 -18.94
CA HIS A 90 -1.96 0.10 -19.69
C HIS A 90 -1.04 1.27 -20.03
N LEU A 91 -1.57 2.47 -20.30
CA LEU A 91 -0.75 3.60 -20.72
C LEU A 91 0.28 3.97 -19.66
N TRP A 92 -0.12 4.07 -18.39
CA TRP A 92 0.83 4.33 -17.31
C TRP A 92 1.79 3.15 -17.07
N LYS A 93 1.31 1.91 -17.18
CA LYS A 93 2.14 0.69 -17.06
C LYS A 93 3.22 0.61 -18.15
N THR A 94 2.87 0.97 -19.38
CA THR A 94 3.81 1.09 -20.51
C THR A 94 4.76 2.26 -20.27
N LEU A 95 4.23 3.41 -19.87
CA LEU A 95 4.99 4.64 -19.70
C LEU A 95 6.15 4.47 -18.70
N VAL A 96 5.93 3.82 -17.55
CA VAL A 96 6.98 3.63 -16.54
C VAL A 96 8.13 2.73 -17.01
N LYS A 97 7.96 2.00 -18.13
CA LYS A 97 9.00 1.18 -18.76
C LYS A 97 9.82 1.97 -19.81
N LEU A 98 9.37 3.16 -20.20
CA LEU A 98 10.03 3.94 -21.24
C LEU A 98 11.15 4.82 -20.65
N PRO A 99 12.38 4.78 -21.20
CA PRO A 99 13.46 5.64 -20.73
C PRO A 99 13.15 7.13 -20.96
N ASN A 100 12.41 7.46 -22.02
CA ASN A 100 11.99 8.80 -22.41
C ASN A 100 10.56 9.14 -21.95
N TRP A 101 10.06 8.54 -20.87
CA TRP A 101 8.67 8.73 -20.40
C TRP A 101 8.23 10.20 -20.24
N ARG A 102 9.17 11.10 -19.96
CA ARG A 102 8.91 12.54 -19.80
C ARG A 102 8.33 13.20 -21.06
N GLU A 103 8.60 12.65 -22.25
CA GLU A 103 8.06 13.15 -23.51
C GLU A 103 6.55 12.93 -23.65
N TYR A 104 5.98 11.99 -22.89
CA TYR A 104 4.56 11.61 -22.94
C TYR A 104 3.73 12.29 -21.86
N VAL A 105 4.35 13.07 -20.97
CA VAL A 105 3.66 13.73 -19.86
C VAL A 105 3.94 15.24 -19.83
N TYR A 106 3.10 15.94 -19.09
CA TYR A 106 3.36 17.32 -18.68
C TYR A 106 3.05 17.47 -17.19
N PHE A 107 3.76 18.38 -16.55
CA PHE A 107 3.54 18.71 -15.15
C PHE A 107 2.18 19.38 -15.00
N SER A 108 1.28 18.72 -14.26
CA SER A 108 -0.08 19.18 -14.00
C SER A 108 -0.54 18.49 -12.71
N PRO A 109 -0.14 19.04 -11.55
CA PRO A 109 -0.44 18.43 -10.27
C PRO A 109 -1.94 18.30 -10.10
N HIS A 110 -2.40 17.16 -9.60
CA HIS A 110 -3.80 16.95 -9.25
C HIS A 110 -3.92 15.89 -8.17
N PHE A 111 -5.09 15.86 -7.53
CA PHE A 111 -5.41 14.95 -6.45
C PHE A 111 -6.56 14.07 -6.88
N HIS A 112 -6.37 12.77 -6.78
CA HIS A 112 -7.48 11.85 -6.80
C HIS A 112 -7.98 11.64 -5.37
N VAL A 113 -9.29 11.74 -5.19
CA VAL A 113 -9.93 11.64 -3.87
C VAL A 113 -10.92 10.48 -3.89
N LEU A 114 -10.68 9.48 -3.05
CA LEU A 114 -11.64 8.42 -2.74
C LEU A 114 -12.35 8.80 -1.45
N ALA A 115 -13.49 9.47 -1.59
CA ALA A 115 -14.19 10.10 -0.48
C ALA A 115 -15.46 9.34 -0.10
N THR A 116 -15.78 9.34 1.19
CA THR A 116 -17.11 8.97 1.67
C THR A 116 -17.97 10.21 1.79
N CYS A 117 -19.11 10.24 1.10
CA CYS A 117 -19.98 11.40 1.01
C CYS A 117 -21.40 11.01 0.62
N ASP A 118 -22.38 11.85 0.99
CA ASP A 118 -23.78 11.68 0.56
C ASP A 118 -24.14 12.56 -0.64
N CYS A 119 -23.23 13.44 -1.05
CA CYS A 119 -23.49 14.37 -2.14
C CYS A 119 -23.90 13.61 -3.41
N ARG A 120 -25.02 14.04 -4.00
CA ARG A 120 -25.58 13.47 -5.22
C ARG A 120 -24.99 14.09 -6.49
N GLU A 121 -24.16 15.12 -6.36
CA GLU A 121 -23.67 15.99 -7.44
C GLU A 121 -23.45 15.26 -8.77
N GLN A 122 -23.93 15.91 -9.84
CA GLN A 122 -23.89 15.44 -11.21
C GLN A 122 -22.43 15.33 -11.68
N PHE A 123 -22.11 14.21 -12.31
CA PHE A 123 -20.77 13.78 -12.71
C PHE A 123 -20.19 14.51 -13.95
N SER A 124 -20.81 15.60 -14.41
CA SER A 124 -20.65 16.02 -15.81
C SER A 124 -19.97 17.37 -16.04
N SER A 125 -20.09 18.35 -15.14
CA SER A 125 -19.38 19.64 -15.30
C SER A 125 -18.26 19.73 -14.27
N ALA A 126 -17.06 20.09 -14.73
CA ALA A 126 -16.05 20.65 -13.83
C ALA A 126 -16.70 21.89 -13.19
N ASP A 127 -16.80 21.90 -11.87
CA ASP A 127 -17.12 23.13 -11.16
C ASP A 127 -15.81 23.90 -11.04
N ASP A 128 -15.77 25.09 -11.64
CA ASP A 128 -14.72 26.07 -11.41
C ASP A 128 -14.91 26.56 -9.98
N GLY A 129 -14.37 25.79 -9.04
CA GLY A 129 -14.40 26.11 -7.63
C GLY A 129 -13.71 27.43 -7.34
N GLN A 130 -13.80 27.87 -6.08
CA GLN A 130 -13.15 29.09 -5.62
C GLN A 130 -11.66 29.11 -6.04
N ASP A 131 -11.22 30.27 -6.50
CA ASP A 131 -9.83 30.54 -6.90
C ASP A 131 -9.30 29.66 -8.05
N GLY A 132 -10.18 29.21 -8.96
CA GLY A 132 -9.79 28.44 -10.15
C GLY A 132 -9.47 26.96 -9.88
N TRP A 133 -9.81 26.46 -8.70
CA TRP A 133 -9.67 25.04 -8.37
C TRP A 133 -10.77 24.22 -9.03
N ILE A 134 -10.39 23.18 -9.76
CA ILE A 134 -11.33 22.31 -10.44
C ILE A 134 -11.72 21.16 -9.50
N TRP A 135 -13.02 20.99 -9.26
CA TRP A 135 -13.61 19.81 -8.64
C TRP A 135 -14.39 19.00 -9.68
N LYS A 136 -14.02 17.73 -9.88
CA LYS A 136 -14.66 16.86 -10.88
C LYS A 136 -14.99 15.49 -10.32
N GLY A 137 -16.28 15.12 -10.35
CA GLY A 137 -16.73 13.75 -10.11
C GLY A 137 -16.32 12.82 -11.26
N ILE A 138 -15.73 11.67 -10.93
CA ILE A 138 -15.32 10.66 -11.91
C ILE A 138 -16.27 9.47 -11.89
N SER A 139 -16.51 8.88 -10.72
CA SER A 139 -17.35 7.68 -10.60
C SER A 139 -17.82 7.43 -9.16
N GLU A 140 -18.86 6.61 -9.02
CA GLU A 140 -19.26 6.01 -7.75
C GLU A 140 -18.65 4.61 -7.61
N LEU A 141 -18.09 4.31 -6.44
CA LEU A 141 -17.41 3.04 -6.14
C LEU A 141 -18.28 2.18 -5.22
N ARG A 142 -19.29 1.51 -5.79
CA ARG A 142 -20.35 0.82 -5.02
C ARG A 142 -19.88 -0.44 -4.29
N THR A 143 -18.81 -1.08 -4.74
CA THR A 143 -18.34 -2.38 -4.22
C THR A 143 -16.90 -2.28 -3.68
N ALA A 144 -16.52 -3.25 -2.84
CA ALA A 144 -15.14 -3.40 -2.38
C ALA A 144 -14.17 -3.57 -3.57
N GLU A 145 -14.59 -4.32 -4.59
CA GLU A 145 -13.85 -4.52 -5.84
C GLU A 145 -13.60 -3.20 -6.58
N ALA A 146 -14.63 -2.35 -6.71
CA ALA A 146 -14.51 -1.06 -7.38
C ALA A 146 -13.53 -0.14 -6.65
N VAL A 147 -13.59 -0.11 -5.31
CA VAL A 147 -12.62 0.63 -4.48
C VAL A 147 -11.21 0.07 -4.65
N LEU A 148 -11.05 -1.25 -4.68
CA LEU A 148 -9.74 -1.88 -4.90
C LEU A 148 -9.18 -1.49 -6.26
N LYS A 149 -9.90 -1.78 -7.35
CA LYS A 149 -9.49 -1.51 -8.74
C LYS A 149 -9.13 -0.03 -8.94
N CYS A 150 -9.98 0.88 -8.45
CA CYS A 150 -9.71 2.31 -8.52
C CYS A 150 -8.44 2.66 -7.73
N SER A 151 -8.30 2.19 -6.49
CA SER A 151 -7.11 2.45 -5.67
C SER A 151 -5.84 1.92 -6.35
N MET A 152 -5.85 0.72 -6.93
CA MET A 152 -4.69 0.16 -7.61
C MET A 152 -4.31 0.98 -8.84
N TYR A 153 -5.29 1.38 -9.64
CA TYR A 153 -5.06 2.22 -10.81
C TYR A 153 -4.41 3.55 -10.40
N LEU A 154 -4.93 4.22 -9.38
CA LEU A 154 -4.36 5.47 -8.91
C LEU A 154 -2.95 5.29 -8.35
N LEU A 155 -2.72 4.22 -7.58
CA LEU A 155 -1.42 3.96 -6.98
C LEU A 155 -0.35 3.55 -8.00
N SER A 156 -0.73 3.02 -9.17
CA SER A 156 0.23 2.60 -10.21
C SER A 156 1.01 3.76 -10.83
N HIS A 157 0.56 5.00 -10.65
CA HIS A 157 1.19 6.19 -11.21
C HIS A 157 1.21 7.38 -10.23
N ALA A 158 1.06 7.09 -8.92
CA ALA A 158 1.25 8.09 -7.89
C ALA A 158 2.72 8.55 -7.86
N GLY A 159 2.94 9.85 -7.72
CA GLY A 159 4.31 10.39 -7.60
C GLY A 159 4.92 10.04 -6.24
N ILE A 160 6.22 9.73 -6.20
CA ILE A 160 6.95 9.61 -4.93
C ILE A 160 7.48 10.99 -4.55
N LEU A 161 7.08 11.47 -3.37
CA LEU A 161 7.57 12.71 -2.78
C LEU A 161 8.80 12.40 -1.91
N SER A 162 9.94 12.12 -2.51
CA SER A 162 11.16 11.84 -1.75
C SER A 162 12.06 13.07 -1.69
N GLN A 163 12.06 13.75 -0.53
CA GLN A 163 13.29 14.36 -0.03
C GLN A 163 13.94 13.34 0.92
N LYS A 164 15.22 13.03 0.72
CA LYS A 164 15.98 12.09 1.57
C LYS A 164 15.90 12.45 3.07
N SER A 165 15.68 13.72 3.39
CA SER A 165 15.59 14.27 4.74
C SER A 165 14.21 14.19 5.40
N GLN A 166 13.13 13.89 4.67
CA GLN A 166 11.76 13.91 5.22
C GLN A 166 10.93 12.69 4.81
N PRO A 167 11.22 11.49 5.37
CA PRO A 167 10.57 10.22 5.01
C PRO A 167 9.09 10.14 5.39
N THR A 168 8.55 11.13 6.12
CA THR A 168 7.16 11.13 6.61
C THR A 168 6.17 11.76 5.64
N ARG A 169 6.63 12.41 4.56
CA ARG A 169 5.73 13.07 3.60
C ARG A 169 5.31 12.11 2.49
N HIS A 170 4.13 11.50 2.66
CA HIS A 170 3.55 10.59 1.68
C HIS A 170 2.68 11.32 0.64
N ALA A 171 2.71 10.85 -0.60
CA ALA A 171 1.79 11.27 -1.67
C ALA A 171 0.34 10.79 -1.45
N ILE A 172 0.15 9.87 -0.50
CA ILE A 172 -1.11 9.24 -0.16
C ILE A 172 -1.43 9.63 1.28
N ARG A 173 -2.60 10.23 1.50
CA ARG A 173 -2.99 10.74 2.82
C ARG A 173 -4.45 10.52 3.12
N TRP A 174 -4.73 10.14 4.36
CA TRP A 174 -6.07 10.05 4.90
C TRP A 174 -6.52 11.41 5.43
N PHE A 175 -7.79 11.77 5.26
CA PHE A 175 -8.35 13.03 5.77
C PHE A 175 -9.79 12.85 6.31
N GLY A 176 -10.28 13.87 7.03
CA GLY A 176 -11.62 13.91 7.60
C GLY A 176 -11.88 12.76 8.59
N GLY A 177 -13.09 12.22 8.57
CA GLY A 177 -13.49 11.07 9.40
C GLY A 177 -12.67 9.80 9.14
N LEU A 178 -11.99 9.69 8.00
CA LEU A 178 -11.12 8.57 7.64
C LEU A 178 -9.64 8.79 8.02
N ALA A 179 -9.29 9.95 8.60
CA ALA A 179 -7.95 10.23 9.12
C ALA A 179 -7.53 9.17 10.16
N GLY A 180 -6.23 8.89 10.26
CA GLY A 180 -5.72 7.76 11.05
C GLY A 180 -6.04 7.81 12.55
N CYS A 181 -6.23 9.01 13.12
CA CYS A 181 -6.69 9.22 14.49
C CYS A 181 -8.21 9.08 14.67
N ASN A 182 -8.99 9.24 13.59
CA ASN A 182 -10.45 9.27 13.63
C ASN A 182 -11.08 7.92 13.30
N TRP A 183 -10.47 7.18 12.36
CA TRP A 183 -10.97 5.87 11.97
C TRP A 183 -9.86 4.91 11.54
N SER A 184 -10.07 3.65 11.90
CA SER A 184 -9.31 2.54 11.35
C SER A 184 -10.22 1.32 11.27
N PHE A 185 -9.86 0.35 10.44
CA PHE A 185 -10.62 -0.90 10.35
C PHE A 185 -10.77 -1.60 11.71
N LYS A 186 -9.77 -1.46 12.59
CA LYS A 186 -9.80 -2.01 13.96
C LYS A 186 -10.85 -1.37 14.85
N LEU A 187 -11.22 -0.11 14.59
CA LEU A 187 -12.23 0.62 15.35
C LEU A 187 -13.66 0.34 14.85
N ALA A 188 -13.83 -0.34 13.71
CA ALA A 188 -15.15 -0.66 13.19
C ALA A 188 -15.85 -1.73 14.06
N PRO A 189 -17.19 -1.68 14.20
CA PRO A 189 -17.97 -2.72 14.89
C PRO A 189 -17.73 -4.11 14.29
N ASP A 190 -17.86 -5.17 15.10
CA ASP A 190 -17.57 -6.55 14.69
C ASP A 190 -18.34 -6.99 13.44
N TRP A 191 -19.63 -6.69 13.40
CA TRP A 191 -20.48 -7.02 12.26
C TRP A 191 -20.04 -6.29 10.97
N VAL A 192 -19.55 -5.04 11.10
CA VAL A 192 -18.98 -4.28 9.97
C VAL A 192 -17.69 -4.94 9.50
N ARG A 193 -16.81 -5.30 10.44
CA ARG A 193 -15.55 -5.98 10.11
C ARG A 193 -15.81 -7.29 9.38
N ALA A 194 -16.69 -8.13 9.91
CA ALA A 194 -17.09 -9.39 9.28
C ALA A 194 -17.65 -9.18 7.86
N CYS A 195 -18.51 -8.19 7.67
CA CYS A 195 -19.08 -7.83 6.37
C CYS A 195 -17.99 -7.44 5.36
N VAL A 196 -17.10 -6.51 5.75
CA VAL A 196 -16.00 -6.02 4.89
C VAL A 196 -15.02 -7.13 4.56
N LEU A 197 -14.69 -8.00 5.50
CA LEU A 197 -13.78 -9.13 5.27
C LEU A 197 -14.39 -10.14 4.30
N LYS A 198 -15.68 -10.45 4.44
CA LYS A 198 -16.39 -11.30 3.49
C LYS A 198 -16.38 -10.70 2.07
N GLN A 199 -16.65 -9.39 1.95
CA GLN A 199 -16.57 -8.70 0.65
C GLN A 199 -15.15 -8.68 0.08
N SER A 200 -14.14 -8.50 0.93
CA SER A 200 -12.74 -8.41 0.48
C SER A 200 -12.17 -9.78 0.13
N ALA A 201 -12.63 -10.85 0.76
CA ALA A 201 -12.25 -12.22 0.42
C ALA A 201 -12.67 -12.55 -1.01
N GLY A 202 -13.96 -12.37 -1.34
CA GLY A 202 -14.45 -12.64 -2.70
C GLY A 202 -13.72 -11.85 -3.79
N VAL A 203 -13.32 -10.61 -3.51
CA VAL A 203 -12.51 -9.82 -4.47
C VAL A 203 -11.11 -10.38 -4.67
N VAL A 204 -10.48 -10.86 -3.59
CA VAL A 204 -9.14 -11.46 -3.67
C VAL A 204 -9.20 -12.80 -4.39
N ASP A 205 -10.19 -13.61 -4.08
CA ASP A 205 -10.40 -14.93 -4.69
C ASP A 205 -10.67 -14.77 -6.20
N ASP A 206 -11.62 -13.90 -6.59
CA ASP A 206 -11.90 -13.57 -8.00
C ASP A 206 -10.66 -13.09 -8.77
N PHE A 207 -9.81 -12.30 -8.11
CA PHE A 207 -8.57 -11.80 -8.73
C PHE A 207 -7.54 -12.92 -8.89
N GLN A 208 -7.39 -13.78 -7.87
CA GLN A 208 -6.48 -14.93 -7.92
C GLN A 208 -6.88 -15.90 -9.02
N ASP A 209 -8.17 -16.20 -9.13
CA ASP A 209 -8.72 -17.11 -10.15
C ASP A 209 -8.47 -16.58 -11.56
N ARG A 210 -8.74 -15.28 -11.81
CA ARG A 210 -8.55 -14.65 -13.13
C ARG A 210 -7.09 -14.58 -13.56
N GLU A 211 -6.19 -14.31 -12.62
CA GLU A 211 -4.76 -14.20 -12.91
C GLU A 211 -4.07 -15.58 -12.91
N GLY A 212 -4.81 -16.68 -12.66
CA GLY A 212 -4.25 -18.01 -12.52
C GLY A 212 -3.23 -18.10 -11.38
N VAL A 213 -3.31 -17.20 -10.40
CA VAL A 213 -2.39 -17.16 -9.27
C VAL A 213 -2.89 -18.13 -8.24
N ASP A 214 -2.36 -19.36 -8.26
CA ASP A 214 -2.55 -20.30 -7.17
C ASP A 214 -1.94 -19.68 -5.89
N PRO A 215 -2.75 -19.28 -4.90
CA PRO A 215 -2.25 -18.69 -3.66
C PRO A 215 -1.44 -19.70 -2.84
N THR A 216 -1.61 -20.98 -3.15
CA THR A 216 -0.86 -22.08 -2.57
C THR A 216 0.38 -22.42 -3.40
N ALA A 217 0.72 -21.71 -4.47
CA ALA A 217 1.94 -21.96 -5.23
C ALA A 217 3.04 -20.93 -4.93
N CYS A 218 4.27 -21.41 -4.76
CA CYS A 218 5.44 -20.57 -4.60
C CYS A 218 5.77 -19.86 -5.92
N ARG A 219 5.83 -18.53 -5.89
CA ARG A 219 6.13 -17.73 -7.07
C ARG A 219 7.55 -17.93 -7.64
N VAL A 220 8.46 -18.53 -6.88
CA VAL A 220 9.83 -18.77 -7.32
C VAL A 220 9.96 -20.12 -8.04
N CYS A 221 9.31 -21.16 -7.52
CA CYS A 221 9.53 -22.53 -7.99
C CYS A 221 8.24 -23.29 -8.32
N GLY A 222 7.07 -22.66 -8.25
CA GLY A 222 5.76 -23.28 -8.45
C GLY A 222 5.32 -24.25 -7.34
N GLY A 223 6.20 -24.57 -6.39
CA GLY A 223 5.93 -25.59 -5.37
C GLY A 223 4.88 -25.16 -4.36
N VAL A 224 4.11 -26.12 -3.85
CA VAL A 224 3.01 -25.84 -2.91
C VAL A 224 3.51 -25.15 -1.63
N LEU A 225 2.78 -24.15 -1.17
CA LEU A 225 2.91 -23.41 0.06
C LEU A 225 1.95 -24.04 1.08
N ILE A 226 2.49 -24.40 2.23
CA ILE A 226 1.68 -24.84 3.38
C ILE A 226 1.52 -23.69 4.36
N SER A 227 0.34 -23.52 4.94
CA SER A 227 0.15 -22.52 5.99
C SER A 227 1.00 -22.94 7.20
N ILE A 228 1.66 -22.01 7.88
CA ILE A 228 2.45 -22.41 9.06
C ILE A 228 1.57 -23.03 10.14
N SER A 229 0.27 -22.71 10.20
CA SER A 229 -0.66 -23.36 11.13
C SER A 229 -0.76 -24.86 10.91
N GLU A 230 -0.52 -25.32 9.68
CA GLU A 230 -0.55 -26.71 9.24
C GLU A 230 0.85 -27.36 9.32
N ALA A 231 1.90 -26.58 9.59
CA ALA A 231 3.28 -27.08 9.65
C ALA A 231 3.47 -28.38 10.47
N PRO A 232 2.79 -28.58 11.63
CA PRO A 232 2.86 -29.84 12.36
C PRO A 232 2.57 -31.10 11.54
N ASP A 233 1.60 -31.03 10.64
CA ASP A 233 1.14 -32.18 9.83
C ASP A 233 2.15 -32.57 8.74
N TYR A 234 3.18 -31.73 8.55
CA TYR A 234 4.18 -31.89 7.50
C TYR A 234 5.60 -32.10 8.05
N TRP A 235 5.83 -32.03 9.37
CA TRP A 235 7.19 -32.09 9.93
C TRP A 235 7.96 -33.35 9.53
N ASP A 236 7.29 -34.50 9.54
CA ASP A 236 7.92 -35.78 9.25
C ASP A 236 8.09 -36.04 7.74
N ARG A 237 7.63 -35.12 6.89
CA ARG A 237 7.87 -35.14 5.45
C ARG A 237 9.16 -34.43 5.04
N PHE A 238 9.86 -33.83 6.00
CA PHE A 238 11.14 -33.16 5.78
C PHE A 238 12.19 -33.74 6.72
N GLU A 239 13.45 -33.62 6.34
CA GLU A 239 14.58 -33.99 7.19
C GLU A 239 15.60 -32.85 7.25
N GLY A 240 16.48 -32.86 8.25
CA GLY A 240 17.56 -31.90 8.42
C GLY A 240 17.10 -30.43 8.49
N GLU A 241 17.82 -29.56 7.78
CA GLU A 241 17.65 -28.11 7.83
C GLU A 241 16.23 -27.62 7.44
N PRO A 242 15.59 -28.12 6.36
CA PRO A 242 14.18 -27.90 6.06
C PRO A 242 13.22 -28.13 7.24
N LYS A 243 13.32 -29.28 7.93
CA LYS A 243 12.48 -29.63 9.09
C LYS A 243 12.73 -28.67 10.24
N ARG A 244 14.00 -28.35 10.52
CA ARG A 244 14.40 -27.38 11.56
C ARG A 244 13.81 -25.99 11.29
N ILE A 245 13.95 -25.48 10.07
CA ILE A 245 13.42 -24.19 9.64
C ILE A 245 11.89 -24.13 9.80
N LEU A 246 11.18 -25.16 9.31
CA LEU A 246 9.72 -25.25 9.41
C LEU A 246 9.24 -25.27 10.87
N ARG A 247 9.86 -26.09 11.71
CA ARG A 247 9.52 -26.22 13.13
C ARG A 247 9.80 -24.94 13.91
N ASN A 248 10.99 -24.34 13.73
CA ASN A 248 11.36 -23.08 14.39
C ASN A 248 10.39 -21.96 14.03
N THR A 249 9.97 -21.91 12.76
CA THR A 249 9.01 -20.92 12.27
C THR A 249 7.61 -21.12 12.85
N TYR A 250 7.15 -22.37 12.98
CA TYR A 250 5.88 -22.66 13.64
C TYR A 250 5.90 -22.25 15.11
N LEU A 251 6.97 -22.61 15.82
CA LEU A 251 7.14 -22.28 17.23
C LEU A 251 7.23 -20.76 17.45
N TRP A 252 7.94 -20.06 16.56
CA TRP A 252 7.95 -18.60 16.49
C TRP A 252 6.54 -18.02 16.36
N TRP A 253 5.81 -18.47 15.34
CA TRP A 253 4.45 -18.03 15.07
C TRP A 253 3.50 -18.29 16.26
N LYS A 254 3.62 -19.46 16.91
CA LYS A 254 2.81 -19.85 18.09
C LYS A 254 3.22 -19.10 19.36
N GLY A 255 4.49 -18.72 19.49
CA GLY A 255 5.07 -18.07 20.67
C GLY A 255 4.92 -16.55 20.73
N ALA A 256 4.88 -15.84 19.58
CA ALA A 256 4.93 -14.35 19.51
C ALA A 256 6.20 -13.77 20.15
N ILE A 257 7.26 -14.58 20.20
CA ILE A 257 8.59 -14.20 20.67
C ILE A 257 9.46 -14.21 19.41
N PRO A 258 10.29 -13.18 19.13
CA PRO A 258 11.10 -13.10 17.91
C PRO A 258 11.95 -14.36 17.71
N PRO A 259 12.22 -14.76 16.46
CA PRO A 259 12.95 -15.97 16.22
C PRO A 259 14.35 -15.83 16.84
N PRO A 260 14.85 -16.86 17.52
CA PRO A 260 16.27 -16.91 17.84
C PRO A 260 17.08 -16.74 16.55
N GLY A 261 18.24 -16.08 16.63
CA GLY A 261 19.15 -15.94 15.48
C GLY A 261 19.53 -17.30 14.89
N ARG A 262 20.19 -17.32 13.72
CA ARG A 262 20.58 -18.56 13.01
C ARG A 262 21.40 -19.57 13.83
N GLU A 263 21.91 -19.16 15.00
CA GLU A 263 22.87 -19.88 15.83
C GLU A 263 22.25 -20.76 16.93
N PHE A 264 20.92 -20.76 17.12
CA PHE A 264 20.33 -21.57 18.19
C PHE A 264 20.18 -23.04 17.78
N SER A 265 20.63 -23.94 18.65
CA SER A 265 20.39 -25.38 18.59
C SER A 265 18.93 -25.73 18.91
N GLU A 266 18.49 -26.91 18.49
CA GLU A 266 17.10 -27.37 18.68
C GLU A 266 16.69 -27.41 20.16
N SER A 267 17.59 -27.87 21.04
CA SER A 267 17.37 -27.90 22.48
C SER A 267 17.23 -26.50 23.07
N GLU A 268 17.97 -25.50 22.57
CA GLU A 268 17.85 -24.11 23.01
C GLU A 268 16.52 -23.49 22.59
N VAL A 269 16.03 -23.77 21.38
CA VAL A 269 14.69 -23.33 20.94
C VAL A 269 13.61 -23.95 21.83
N LEU A 270 13.70 -25.25 22.13
CA LEU A 270 12.73 -25.94 22.99
C LEU A 270 12.77 -25.42 24.43
N ALA A 271 13.96 -25.24 25.01
CA ALA A 271 14.13 -24.68 26.35
C ALA A 271 13.65 -23.22 26.45
N TYR A 272 13.80 -22.44 25.38
CA TYR A 272 13.34 -21.06 25.30
C TYR A 272 11.81 -20.93 25.28
N LEU A 273 11.11 -21.97 24.82
CA LEU A 273 9.65 -22.05 24.74
C LEU A 273 9.02 -22.75 25.93
N SER A 274 9.80 -23.49 26.71
CA SER A 274 9.35 -24.04 27.98
C SER A 274 8.86 -22.89 28.88
N PRO A 275 7.70 -23.03 29.55
CA PRO A 275 7.19 -21.98 30.43
C PRO A 275 8.24 -21.68 31.49
N LYS A 276 8.81 -20.46 31.44
CA LYS A 276 9.71 -20.02 32.51
C LYS A 276 8.91 -19.98 33.80
N PRO A 277 9.47 -20.47 34.93
CA PRO A 277 8.81 -20.32 36.22
C PRO A 277 8.50 -18.84 36.43
N THR A 278 7.25 -18.55 36.75
CA THR A 278 6.77 -17.20 37.02
C THR A 278 7.42 -16.71 38.31
N HIS A 279 8.58 -16.07 38.21
CA HIS A 279 9.08 -15.25 39.30
C HIS A 279 8.09 -14.11 39.50
N LYS A 280 7.31 -14.18 40.58
CA LYS A 280 6.58 -13.03 41.11
C LYS A 280 7.61 -11.91 41.34
N PRO A 281 7.50 -10.74 40.69
CA PRO A 281 8.39 -9.64 41.00
C PRO A 281 8.10 -9.20 42.44
N SER A 282 9.10 -9.29 43.31
CA SER A 282 9.06 -8.59 44.60
C SER A 282 9.02 -7.09 44.30
N ILE A 283 8.01 -6.43 44.84
CA ILE A 283 7.91 -4.98 44.82
C ILE A 283 8.96 -4.46 45.79
N LEU A 284 10.10 -4.02 45.27
CA LEU A 284 11.00 -3.10 45.96
C LEU A 284 11.34 -1.93 45.05
N SER A 285 10.97 -0.75 45.55
CA SER A 285 11.25 0.56 45.00
C SER A 285 12.73 0.91 45.13
N HIS A 286 13.43 1.15 44.03
CA HIS A 286 14.54 2.10 44.00
C HIS A 286 14.63 2.76 42.62
N ARG A 287 14.77 4.09 42.64
CA ARG A 287 15.08 4.94 41.49
C ARG A 287 16.54 4.70 41.12
N ASP A 288 16.79 4.33 39.87
CA ASP A 288 18.12 4.34 39.28
C ASP A 288 18.12 5.31 38.08
N PRO A 289 18.95 6.37 38.06
CA PRO A 289 18.92 7.40 37.01
C PRO A 289 19.58 7.01 35.67
N ASP A 290 20.20 5.83 35.53
CA ASP A 290 21.13 5.55 34.42
C ASP A 290 20.69 4.44 33.44
N TYR A 291 19.40 4.35 33.12
CA TYR A 291 18.92 3.40 32.10
C TYR A 291 19.01 3.99 30.68
N ARG A 292 20.18 3.86 30.05
CA ARG A 292 20.37 4.17 28.62
C ARG A 292 19.56 3.20 27.75
N GLY A 293 18.80 3.79 26.83
CA GLY A 293 17.74 3.14 26.04
C GLY A 293 18.22 1.95 25.19
N VAL A 294 17.64 0.78 25.48
CA VAL A 294 17.56 -0.32 24.51
C VAL A 294 16.22 -0.17 23.77
N HIS A 295 16.30 0.16 22.48
CA HIS A 295 15.14 0.16 21.58
C HIS A 295 14.51 -1.24 21.53
N ARG A 296 13.43 -1.45 22.29
CA ARG A 296 12.56 -2.63 22.10
C ARG A 296 11.74 -2.44 20.83
N HIS A 297 12.19 -3.04 19.73
CA HIS A 297 11.34 -3.27 18.57
C HIS A 297 10.17 -4.18 18.97
N LYS A 298 8.99 -3.59 19.19
CA LYS A 298 7.74 -4.35 19.36
C LYS A 298 7.32 -4.91 18.00
N TRP A 299 7.57 -6.19 17.78
CA TRP A 299 7.04 -6.94 16.64
C TRP A 299 5.62 -7.41 16.98
N VAL A 300 4.64 -7.02 16.16
CA VAL A 300 3.21 -7.32 16.39
C VAL A 300 2.82 -8.55 15.58
N ALA A 301 2.51 -9.66 16.23
CA ALA A 301 1.94 -10.83 15.58
C ALA A 301 0.58 -10.48 14.95
N THR A 302 0.39 -10.76 13.66
CA THR A 302 -0.88 -10.56 12.96
C THR A 302 -1.89 -11.64 13.32
N ARG A 303 -3.12 -11.25 13.66
CA ARG A 303 -4.26 -12.15 13.90
C ARG A 303 -5.29 -12.01 12.78
N ASP A 304 -5.96 -13.11 12.42
CA ASP A 304 -7.11 -13.10 11.52
C ASP A 304 -8.35 -12.52 12.23
N CYS A 305 -9.45 -12.50 11.49
CA CYS A 305 -10.74 -12.00 11.91
C CYS A 305 -11.42 -12.81 13.03
N ASN A 306 -10.92 -14.01 13.34
CA ASN A 306 -11.38 -14.85 14.44
C ASN A 306 -10.41 -14.80 15.64
N GLY A 307 -9.42 -13.89 15.61
CA GLY A 307 -8.40 -13.78 16.65
C GLY A 307 -7.35 -14.89 16.64
N LYS A 308 -7.37 -15.80 15.65
CA LYS A 308 -6.32 -16.80 15.42
C LYS A 308 -5.12 -16.10 14.80
N ARG A 309 -3.89 -16.53 15.12
CA ARG A 309 -2.71 -15.92 14.48
C ARG A 309 -2.71 -16.26 12.99
N VAL A 310 -2.29 -15.34 12.13
CA VAL A 310 -1.97 -15.66 10.73
C VAL A 310 -0.47 -15.71 10.65
N GLY A 311 0.06 -16.84 10.20
CA GLY A 311 1.48 -17.05 10.22
C GLY A 311 2.11 -17.17 8.85
N PRO A 312 3.45 -17.30 8.82
CA PRO A 312 4.24 -17.65 7.65
C PRO A 312 3.63 -18.78 6.81
N TRP A 313 4.15 -18.94 5.62
CA TRP A 313 3.96 -20.10 4.76
C TRP A 313 5.30 -20.77 4.55
N TYR A 314 5.31 -22.08 4.32
CA TYR A 314 6.53 -22.79 3.98
C TYR A 314 6.42 -23.36 2.56
N CYS A 315 7.39 -23.06 1.70
CA CYS A 315 7.41 -23.60 0.35
C CYS A 315 8.06 -24.99 0.32
N ARG A 316 7.32 -26.00 -0.16
CA ARG A 316 7.83 -27.38 -0.28
C ARG A 316 8.92 -27.54 -1.34
N GLY A 317 8.88 -26.74 -2.41
CA GLY A 317 9.82 -26.86 -3.53
C GLY A 317 11.20 -26.27 -3.25
N CYS A 318 11.27 -25.15 -2.54
CA CYS A 318 12.55 -24.46 -2.26
C CYS A 318 12.95 -24.45 -0.78
N SER A 319 12.17 -25.10 0.10
CA SER A 319 12.43 -25.20 1.54
C SER A 319 12.62 -23.86 2.25
N LYS A 320 11.93 -22.81 1.77
CA LYS A 320 11.97 -21.47 2.35
C LYS A 320 10.71 -21.17 3.15
N VAL A 321 10.91 -20.61 4.33
CA VAL A 321 9.87 -19.92 5.08
C VAL A 321 9.63 -18.59 4.43
N LEU A 322 8.41 -18.42 3.95
CA LEU A 322 7.88 -17.16 3.47
C LEU A 322 7.15 -16.57 4.66
N ASP A 323 7.73 -15.53 5.25
CA ASP A 323 7.02 -14.87 6.32
C ASP A 323 5.69 -14.35 5.79
N LYS A 324 4.64 -14.36 6.64
CA LYS A 324 3.50 -13.48 6.43
C LYS A 324 3.76 -12.19 7.22
N GLU A 325 4.98 -11.66 7.13
CA GLU A 325 4.95 -10.47 6.30
C GLU A 325 4.24 -10.92 5.00
N ILE A 326 2.91 -10.67 4.91
CA ILE A 326 2.51 -9.93 3.72
C ILE A 326 3.69 -8.99 3.62
N PRO A 327 4.47 -8.96 2.54
CA PRO A 327 5.36 -7.83 2.47
C PRO A 327 4.42 -6.61 2.67
N ARG A 328 4.84 -5.42 2.40
CA ARG A 328 3.80 -4.51 1.90
C ARG A 328 3.16 -5.06 0.57
N GLY A 329 3.25 -6.36 0.25
CA GLY A 329 3.57 -7.01 -1.01
C GLY A 329 2.54 -7.96 -1.64
N VAL A 330 1.48 -8.42 -0.99
CA VAL A 330 0.40 -8.96 -1.84
C VAL A 330 -0.28 -7.81 -2.62
N LEU A 331 0.03 -6.55 -2.25
CA LEU A 331 -0.26 -5.36 -3.05
C LEU A 331 1.00 -4.51 -3.41
N ASP A 332 2.21 -4.78 -2.88
CA ASP A 332 3.53 -4.22 -3.33
C ASP A 332 4.53 -5.26 -3.94
N THR A 333 4.13 -6.52 -4.13
CA THR A 333 4.95 -7.62 -4.69
C THR A 333 4.15 -8.40 -5.74
N VAL A 334 3.51 -7.69 -6.68
CA VAL A 334 4.06 -7.80 -8.04
C VAL A 334 5.52 -7.48 -7.86
N ASP A 335 6.44 -8.42 -8.10
CA ASP A 335 7.87 -8.24 -7.84
C ASP A 335 8.41 -6.93 -8.46
N HIS A 336 8.26 -5.82 -7.75
CA HIS A 336 8.78 -4.52 -8.14
C HIS A 336 10.28 -4.45 -7.84
N ARG A 337 10.92 -5.47 -7.24
CA ARG A 337 12.34 -5.43 -6.87
C ARG A 337 13.24 -6.13 -7.88
N ARG A 338 12.73 -7.13 -8.62
CA ARG A 338 13.37 -7.69 -9.82
C ARG A 338 12.87 -7.03 -11.11
N TRP A 339 11.77 -6.26 -11.05
CA TRP A 339 11.31 -5.42 -12.15
C TRP A 339 11.91 -3.99 -12.17
N PHE A 340 12.45 -3.47 -11.05
CA PHE A 340 12.95 -2.09 -10.98
C PHE A 340 14.47 -1.91 -10.80
N TRP A 341 15.28 -2.97 -10.69
CA TRP A 341 16.73 -2.83 -10.58
C TRP A 341 17.48 -3.89 -11.40
N SER A 342 17.81 -3.51 -12.64
CA SER A 342 19.05 -3.91 -13.30
C SER A 342 19.92 -2.71 -13.69
N HIS A 343 19.50 -1.48 -13.37
CA HIS A 343 20.24 -0.26 -13.68
C HIS A 343 20.11 0.73 -12.50
N PRO A 344 21.11 1.61 -12.26
CA PRO A 344 21.15 2.45 -11.07
C PRO A 344 19.94 3.40 -11.06
N GLN A 345 19.10 3.35 -10.01
CA GLN A 345 18.06 4.36 -9.82
C GLN A 345 18.72 5.68 -9.50
N LYS A 346 18.77 6.52 -10.53
CA LYS A 346 19.04 7.92 -10.45
C LYS A 346 17.82 8.62 -9.86
N SER A 347 18.06 9.41 -8.81
CA SER A 347 17.04 10.17 -8.10
C SER A 347 16.33 11.16 -9.02
N LEU A 348 15.27 11.82 -8.54
CA LEU A 348 14.63 12.97 -9.22
C LEU A 348 15.63 14.09 -9.62
N TRP A 349 16.88 14.00 -9.19
CA TRP A 349 17.94 15.02 -9.25
C TRP A 349 19.13 14.68 -10.16
N ASP A 350 19.19 13.49 -10.76
CA ASP A 350 20.46 12.97 -11.30
C ASP A 350 20.71 13.18 -12.81
N TYR A 351 19.94 14.03 -13.49
CA TYR A 351 20.28 14.49 -14.85
C TYR A 351 19.79 15.92 -15.09
N GLY A 352 20.67 16.87 -14.79
CA GLY A 352 20.57 18.24 -15.25
C GLY A 352 20.78 18.34 -16.76
N LYS A 353 20.11 19.37 -17.32
CA LYS A 353 20.23 19.96 -18.66
C LYS A 353 19.46 19.29 -19.79
N LEU A 354 18.17 19.65 -19.93
CA LEU A 354 17.56 19.93 -21.23
C LEU A 354 16.54 21.08 -21.10
N SER A 355 16.51 21.90 -22.15
CA SER A 355 16.07 23.29 -22.21
C SER A 355 14.60 23.46 -22.58
N ASP A 356 13.70 23.52 -21.59
CA ASP A 356 12.42 24.22 -21.75
C ASP A 356 12.54 25.58 -21.01
N PRO A 357 12.53 26.72 -21.72
CA PRO A 357 12.66 28.05 -21.09
C PRO A 357 11.54 28.38 -20.09
N ARG A 358 10.46 27.59 -20.05
CA ARG A 358 9.37 27.77 -19.06
C ARG A 358 9.59 27.02 -17.74
N TYR A 359 10.64 26.20 -17.63
CA TYR A 359 10.89 25.34 -16.47
C TYR A 359 12.37 25.29 -16.02
N SER A 360 13.19 26.23 -16.49
CA SER A 360 14.64 26.27 -16.25
C SER A 360 15.08 26.58 -14.80
N GLY A 361 14.14 26.83 -13.87
CA GLY A 361 14.46 27.21 -12.48
C GLY A 361 14.34 26.09 -11.43
N LEU A 362 13.89 24.88 -11.79
CA LEU A 362 13.53 23.84 -10.83
C LEU A 362 14.51 22.66 -10.73
N GLY A 363 15.59 22.66 -11.53
CA GLY A 363 16.53 21.53 -11.59
C GLY A 363 17.47 21.38 -10.39
N ASP A 364 17.76 22.48 -9.67
CA ASP A 364 18.94 22.52 -8.79
C ASP A 364 18.67 22.68 -7.29
N ARG A 365 17.40 22.77 -6.82
CA ARG A 365 17.11 23.04 -5.39
C ARG A 365 15.80 22.46 -4.82
N ILE A 366 15.47 21.18 -5.01
CA ILE A 366 14.50 20.47 -4.13
C ILE A 366 15.03 19.10 -3.73
#